data_AF-A0A7Z1SBC7-F1
#
_entry.id   AF-A0A7Z1SBC7-F1
#
_cell.length_a   1.000
_cell.length_b   1.000
_cell.length_c   1.000
_cell.angle_alpha   90.00
_cell.angle_beta   90.00
_cell.angle_gamma   90.00
#
_symmetry.space_group_name_H-M   'P 1'
#
loop_
_entity.id
_entity.type
_entity.pdbx_description
1 polymer ?
#
loop_
_entity_poly.entity_id
_entity_poly.type
_entity_poly.pdbx_seq_one_letter_code
_entity_poly.pdbx_strand_id
1 'polypeptide(L)'
;NTTQTALSGENKLHTDQESTNRQIEGLSSLNTAQINAEKDLVNQAKTRTDVAQKLAAAKEINSAMSNLRDGIQNKEDIKRSSAYINADPTKVTAYDQALQNAENIINATPNVELNKATIEQALSRVQQAQQDLDGVQQLANAKQQATQTVNGLNSLNDGQKRELNLLINSANTRTKVQEELNKATELNHAMEALRNSVQNVDQVKQSSNYVNEDQPEQHNYDNAVNEAQATINNNAQPVLDKLAIERLTQTVNTTKDALHGAQKLTQHQQAAE
;
A
#
# COMPACT_ATOMS: atom_id res chain seq x y z
N ASN A 1 -49.59 58.64 19.02
CA ASN A 1 -49.32 57.94 17.74
C ASN A 1 -47.87 57.53 17.53
N THR A 2 -46.85 58.37 17.78
CA THR A 2 -45.43 58.00 17.59
C THR A 2 -44.91 56.95 18.58
N THR A 3 -45.23 57.06 19.87
CA THR A 3 -44.82 56.09 20.91
C THR A 3 -45.47 54.71 20.75
N GLN A 4 -46.75 54.65 20.40
CA GLN A 4 -47.49 53.40 20.20
C GLN A 4 -47.02 52.64 18.94
N THR A 5 -46.65 53.36 17.89
CA THR A 5 -46.07 52.77 16.66
C THR A 5 -44.66 52.24 16.90
N ALA A 6 -43.85 52.96 17.70
CA ALA A 6 -42.52 52.50 18.11
C ALA A 6 -42.57 51.22 18.97
N LEU A 7 -43.46 51.16 19.97
CA LEU A 7 -43.73 49.96 20.78
C LEU A 7 -44.20 48.77 19.92
N SER A 8 -45.03 49.01 18.90
CA SER A 8 -45.45 47.95 17.98
C SER A 8 -44.31 47.45 17.07
N GLY A 9 -43.33 48.28 16.75
CA GLY A 9 -42.17 47.90 15.94
C GLY A 9 -41.22 46.99 16.73
N GLU A 10 -40.88 47.39 17.95
CA GLU A 10 -39.98 46.64 18.84
C GLU A 10 -40.54 45.25 19.17
N ASN A 11 -41.84 45.16 19.51
CA ASN A 11 -42.49 43.87 19.78
C ASN A 11 -42.49 42.92 18.56
N LYS A 12 -42.64 43.47 17.35
CA LYS A 12 -42.58 42.68 16.11
C LYS A 12 -41.16 42.18 15.83
N LEU A 13 -40.14 43.01 16.08
CA LEU A 13 -38.74 42.60 15.95
C LEU A 13 -38.44 41.44 16.91
N HIS A 14 -38.81 41.59 18.19
CA HIS A 14 -38.58 40.55 19.19
C HIS A 14 -39.28 39.22 18.82
N THR A 15 -40.53 39.30 18.36
CA THR A 15 -41.28 38.10 17.90
C THR A 15 -40.59 37.41 16.72
N ASP A 16 -40.08 38.19 15.76
CA ASP A 16 -39.35 37.65 14.61
C ASP A 16 -38.02 37.01 15.03
N GLN A 17 -37.31 37.60 16.01
CA GLN A 17 -36.09 37.03 16.58
C GLN A 17 -36.36 35.67 17.24
N GLU A 18 -37.37 35.57 18.10
CA GLU A 18 -37.74 34.30 18.75
C GLU A 18 -38.16 33.22 17.75
N SER A 19 -38.97 33.59 16.76
CA SER A 19 -39.41 32.68 15.70
C SER A 19 -38.23 32.18 14.87
N THR A 20 -37.30 33.07 14.54
CA THR A 20 -36.09 32.76 13.79
C THR A 20 -35.16 31.84 14.59
N ASN A 21 -34.97 32.11 15.88
CA ASN A 21 -34.18 31.26 16.77
C ASN A 21 -34.71 29.81 16.80
N ARG A 22 -36.04 29.63 16.88
CA ARG A 22 -36.68 28.29 16.79
C ARG A 22 -36.44 27.62 15.44
N GLN A 23 -36.41 28.36 14.34
CA GLN A 23 -36.08 27.80 13.03
C GLN A 23 -34.61 27.38 12.94
N ILE A 24 -33.69 28.17 13.50
CA ILE A 24 -32.25 27.85 13.53
C ILE A 24 -31.99 26.58 14.36
N GLU A 25 -32.68 26.40 15.48
CA GLU A 25 -32.62 25.15 16.27
C GLU A 25 -33.00 23.90 15.46
N GLY A 26 -33.87 24.06 14.46
CA GLY A 26 -34.28 22.97 13.55
C GLY A 26 -33.31 22.69 12.39
N LEU A 27 -32.24 23.48 12.24
CA LEU A 27 -31.23 23.29 11.18
C LEU A 27 -30.28 22.15 11.57
N SER A 28 -30.68 20.92 11.22
CA SER A 28 -30.07 19.66 11.68
C SER A 28 -28.62 19.42 11.24
N SER A 29 -28.13 20.15 10.24
CA SER A 29 -26.74 20.04 9.79
C SER A 29 -25.82 21.06 10.45
N LEU A 30 -26.34 22.04 11.20
CA LEU A 30 -25.46 22.88 12.01
C LEU A 30 -24.99 22.10 13.25
N ASN A 31 -23.74 22.31 13.67
CA ASN A 31 -23.33 21.87 15.00
C ASN A 31 -23.84 22.83 16.08
N THR A 32 -23.82 22.40 17.34
CA THR A 32 -24.36 23.19 18.47
C THR A 32 -23.72 24.58 18.59
N ALA A 33 -22.42 24.71 18.33
CA ALA A 33 -21.73 25.99 18.41
C ALA A 33 -22.19 26.95 17.30
N GLN A 34 -22.39 26.44 16.08
CA GLN A 34 -22.96 27.20 14.96
C GLN A 34 -24.40 27.63 15.25
N ILE A 35 -25.25 26.73 15.77
CA ILE A 35 -26.63 27.05 16.17
C ILE A 35 -26.64 28.21 17.18
N ASN A 36 -25.82 28.13 18.22
CA ASN A 36 -25.76 29.16 19.25
C ASN A 36 -25.26 30.50 18.69
N ALA A 37 -24.18 30.48 17.89
CA ALA A 37 -23.62 31.69 17.32
C ALA A 37 -24.57 32.38 16.33
N GLU A 38 -25.32 31.61 15.52
CA GLU A 38 -26.35 32.15 14.63
C GLU A 38 -27.52 32.77 15.41
N LYS A 39 -27.97 32.13 16.50
CA LYS A 39 -28.99 32.71 17.40
C LYS A 39 -28.52 34.02 18.04
N ASP A 40 -27.25 34.10 18.45
CA ASP A 40 -26.67 35.33 18.99
C ASP A 40 -26.67 36.46 17.95
N LEU A 41 -26.36 36.16 16.68
CA LEU A 41 -26.44 37.12 15.57
C LEU A 41 -27.87 37.62 15.33
N VAL A 42 -28.87 36.74 15.45
CA VAL A 42 -30.29 37.09 15.34
C VAL A 42 -30.72 38.01 16.49
N ASN A 43 -30.32 37.70 17.72
CA ASN A 43 -30.64 38.50 18.90
C ASN A 43 -30.00 39.90 18.85
N GLN A 44 -28.88 40.06 18.17
CA GLN A 44 -28.19 41.34 17.95
C GLN A 44 -28.75 42.16 16.78
N ALA A 45 -29.58 41.57 15.93
CA ALA A 45 -30.17 42.24 14.77
C ALA A 45 -31.09 43.39 15.20
N LYS A 46 -30.99 44.54 14.54
CA LYS A 46 -31.73 45.77 14.89
C LYS A 46 -33.00 45.98 14.07
N THR A 47 -33.16 45.22 12.99
CA THR A 47 -34.32 45.33 12.11
C THR A 47 -34.85 43.95 11.72
N ARG A 48 -36.14 43.91 11.37
CA ARG A 48 -36.81 42.69 10.91
C ARG A 48 -36.17 42.15 9.62
N THR A 49 -35.68 43.06 8.77
CA THR A 49 -34.94 42.71 7.55
C THR A 49 -33.62 42.02 7.89
N ASP A 50 -32.88 42.54 8.87
CA ASP A 50 -31.62 41.91 9.30
C ASP A 50 -31.89 40.51 9.87
N VAL A 51 -32.94 40.34 10.68
CA VAL A 51 -33.35 39.02 11.20
C VAL A 51 -33.62 38.04 10.06
N ALA A 52 -34.37 38.45 9.04
CA ALA A 52 -34.65 37.62 7.86
C ALA A 52 -33.38 37.27 7.07
N GLN A 53 -32.44 38.22 6.93
CA GLN A 53 -31.14 37.98 6.28
C GLN A 53 -30.26 36.99 7.07
N LYS A 54 -30.24 37.08 8.40
CA LYS A 54 -29.52 36.12 9.27
C LYS A 54 -30.09 34.71 9.14
N LEU A 55 -31.43 34.57 9.11
CA LEU A 55 -32.06 33.28 8.85
C LEU A 55 -31.68 32.69 7.48
N ALA A 56 -31.64 33.53 6.43
CA ALA A 56 -31.23 33.09 5.11
C ALA A 56 -29.77 32.60 5.12
N ALA A 57 -28.86 33.36 5.73
CA ALA A 57 -27.46 32.97 5.90
C ALA A 57 -27.31 31.64 6.67
N ALA A 58 -28.01 31.48 7.79
CA ALA A 58 -27.98 30.24 8.58
C ALA A 58 -28.46 29.02 7.78
N LYS A 59 -29.49 29.19 6.92
CA LYS A 59 -29.97 28.12 6.01
C LYS A 59 -28.93 27.75 4.94
N GLU A 60 -28.21 28.73 4.41
CA GLU A 60 -27.12 28.47 3.46
C GLU A 60 -25.95 27.73 4.13
N ILE A 61 -25.56 28.14 5.34
CA ILE A 61 -24.52 27.46 6.13
C ILE A 61 -24.95 26.04 6.45
N ASN A 62 -26.22 25.83 6.85
CA ASN A 62 -26.77 24.50 7.08
C ASN A 62 -26.64 23.61 5.84
N SER A 63 -26.91 24.17 4.65
CA SER A 63 -26.78 23.44 3.38
C SER A 63 -25.32 23.08 3.09
N ALA A 64 -24.38 24.02 3.28
CA ALA A 64 -22.95 23.77 3.11
C ALA A 64 -22.42 22.72 4.10
N MET A 65 -22.91 22.75 5.34
CA MET A 65 -22.55 21.79 6.39
C MET A 65 -23.13 20.39 6.13
N SER A 66 -24.30 20.29 5.50
CA SER A 66 -24.85 19.01 5.02
C SER A 66 -23.91 18.43 3.96
N ASN A 67 -23.59 19.22 2.93
CA ASN A 67 -22.69 18.80 1.85
C ASN A 67 -21.31 18.39 2.37
N LEU A 68 -20.77 19.11 3.36
CA LEU A 68 -19.48 18.77 3.98
C LEU A 68 -19.55 17.39 4.67
N ARG A 69 -20.61 17.10 5.43
CA ARG A 69 -20.78 15.80 6.10
C ARG A 69 -20.94 14.67 5.10
N ASP A 70 -21.81 14.85 4.12
CA ASP A 70 -22.08 13.85 3.09
C ASP A 70 -20.81 13.57 2.27
N GLY A 71 -20.06 14.62 1.92
CA GLY A 71 -18.85 14.55 1.12
C GLY A 71 -17.67 13.84 1.78
N ILE A 72 -17.68 13.67 3.11
CA ILE A 72 -16.61 12.95 3.84
C ILE A 72 -17.09 11.61 4.43
N GLN A 73 -18.31 11.18 4.14
CA GLN A 73 -18.92 10.00 4.75
C GLN A 73 -18.13 8.71 4.43
N ASN A 74 -17.55 8.62 3.23
CA ASN A 74 -16.80 7.45 2.74
C ASN A 74 -15.32 7.42 3.14
N LYS A 75 -14.89 8.26 4.10
CA LYS A 75 -13.47 8.38 4.52
C LYS A 75 -12.81 7.05 4.88
N GLU A 76 -13.54 6.15 5.55
CA GLU A 76 -13.01 4.85 5.97
C GLU A 76 -12.77 3.90 4.78
N ASP A 77 -13.65 3.96 3.78
CA ASP A 77 -13.51 3.17 2.55
C ASP A 77 -12.34 3.68 1.70
N ILE A 78 -12.16 5.00 1.63
CA ILE A 78 -11.01 5.63 0.97
C ILE A 78 -9.72 5.17 1.64
N LYS A 79 -9.64 5.22 2.97
CA LYS A 79 -8.44 4.80 3.74
C LYS A 79 -8.09 3.32 3.58
N ARG A 80 -9.09 2.46 3.28
CA ARG A 80 -8.90 1.04 2.99
C ARG A 80 -8.60 0.75 1.52
N SER A 81 -8.77 1.73 0.64
CA SER A 81 -8.61 1.55 -0.80
C SER A 81 -7.13 1.48 -1.20
N SER A 82 -6.86 0.86 -2.36
CA SER A 82 -5.52 0.89 -2.95
C SER A 82 -5.07 2.30 -3.31
N ALA A 83 -5.99 3.23 -3.59
CA ALA A 83 -5.63 4.61 -3.89
C ALA A 83 -4.92 5.27 -2.70
N TYR A 84 -5.35 4.97 -1.46
CA TYR A 84 -4.74 5.49 -0.24
C TYR A 84 -3.55 4.64 0.23
N ILE A 85 -3.72 3.33 0.38
CA ILE A 85 -2.71 2.44 1.01
C ILE A 85 -1.37 2.46 0.26
N ASN A 86 -1.42 2.60 -1.07
CA ASN A 86 -0.23 2.55 -1.91
C ASN A 86 0.25 3.93 -2.39
N ALA A 87 -0.44 5.01 -2.02
CA ALA A 87 -0.15 6.36 -2.48
C ALA A 87 1.22 6.86 -1.99
N ASP A 88 1.67 7.93 -2.62
CA ASP A 88 2.75 8.75 -2.07
C ASP A 88 2.39 9.24 -0.65
N PRO A 89 3.31 9.12 0.34
CA PRO A 89 3.07 9.57 1.71
C PRO A 89 2.67 11.05 1.84
N THR A 90 3.15 11.91 0.94
CA THR A 90 2.80 13.34 0.95
C THR A 90 1.34 13.57 0.55
N LYS A 91 0.82 12.78 -0.39
CA LYS A 91 -0.58 12.82 -0.83
C LYS A 91 -1.53 12.24 0.22
N VAL A 92 -1.10 11.16 0.88
CA VAL A 92 -1.81 10.61 2.06
C VAL A 92 -1.93 11.68 3.14
N THR A 93 -0.81 12.34 3.47
CA THR A 93 -0.79 13.42 4.46
C THR A 93 -1.71 14.58 4.06
N ALA A 94 -1.72 14.98 2.79
CA ALA A 94 -2.59 16.05 2.29
C ALA A 94 -4.08 15.68 2.43
N TYR A 95 -4.45 14.45 2.09
CA TYR A 95 -5.82 13.95 2.29
C TYR A 95 -6.23 13.93 3.76
N ASP A 96 -5.37 13.40 4.64
CA ASP A 96 -5.63 13.34 6.08
C ASP A 96 -5.77 14.74 6.69
N GLN A 97 -4.94 15.70 6.28
CA GLN A 97 -5.03 17.09 6.75
C GLN A 97 -6.33 17.78 6.27
N ALA A 98 -6.71 17.58 5.00
CA ALA A 98 -7.95 18.12 4.48
C ALA A 98 -9.17 17.52 5.21
N LEU A 99 -9.15 16.21 5.44
CA LEU A 99 -10.19 15.50 6.18
C LEU A 99 -10.28 15.98 7.63
N GLN A 100 -9.15 16.12 8.32
CA GLN A 100 -9.11 16.66 9.67
C GLN A 100 -9.67 18.09 9.74
N ASN A 101 -9.38 18.94 8.76
CA ASN A 101 -9.94 20.28 8.69
C ASN A 101 -11.46 20.26 8.50
N ALA A 102 -11.99 19.37 7.66
CA ALA A 102 -13.42 19.17 7.50
C ALA A 102 -14.08 18.69 8.81
N GLU A 103 -13.48 17.72 9.51
CA GLU A 103 -13.97 17.21 10.80
C GLU A 103 -13.94 18.28 11.89
N ASN A 104 -12.90 19.11 11.90
CA ASN A 104 -12.77 20.26 12.79
C ASN A 104 -13.92 21.25 12.61
N ILE A 105 -14.29 21.57 11.37
CA ILE A 105 -15.45 22.42 11.06
C ILE A 105 -16.76 21.75 11.51
N ILE A 106 -16.94 20.46 11.21
CA ILE A 106 -18.11 19.69 11.63
C ILE A 106 -18.28 19.72 13.15
N ASN A 107 -17.19 19.60 13.89
CA ASN A 107 -17.18 19.54 15.35
C ASN A 107 -16.98 20.90 16.03
N ALA A 108 -16.89 22.00 15.28
CA ALA A 108 -16.52 23.34 15.78
C ALA A 108 -15.25 23.35 16.66
N THR A 109 -14.23 22.61 16.25
CA THR A 109 -12.98 22.46 16.99
C THR A 109 -11.81 23.05 16.18
N PRO A 110 -11.02 24.00 16.72
CA PRO A 110 -11.18 24.66 18.02
C PRO A 110 -12.21 25.79 18.02
N ASN A 111 -12.63 26.27 16.84
CA ASN A 111 -13.47 27.45 16.68
C ASN A 111 -14.74 27.13 15.89
N VAL A 112 -15.79 27.91 16.13
CA VAL A 112 -16.98 27.92 15.28
C VAL A 112 -16.67 28.57 13.93
N GLU A 113 -17.10 27.93 12.84
CA GLU A 113 -17.00 28.48 11.49
C GLU A 113 -18.42 28.79 10.97
N LEU A 114 -18.66 30.05 10.62
CA LEU A 114 -19.94 30.56 10.08
C LEU A 114 -19.79 31.05 8.63
N ASN A 115 -18.59 31.01 8.06
CA ASN A 115 -18.36 31.40 6.68
C ASN A 115 -18.66 30.21 5.75
N LYS A 116 -19.75 30.34 4.99
CA LYS A 116 -20.15 29.37 3.96
C LYS A 116 -19.02 29.02 3.00
N ALA A 117 -18.28 30.02 2.50
CA ALA A 117 -17.22 29.80 1.53
C ALA A 117 -16.05 29.00 2.15
N THR A 118 -15.74 29.21 3.43
CA THR A 118 -14.73 28.38 4.12
C THR A 118 -15.18 26.92 4.23
N ILE A 119 -16.46 26.67 4.54
CA ILE A 119 -17.04 25.33 4.63
C ILE A 119 -17.00 24.62 3.27
N GLU A 120 -17.42 25.32 2.20
CA GLU A 120 -17.37 24.81 0.83
C GLU A 120 -15.93 24.56 0.36
N GLN A 121 -14.98 25.41 0.76
CA GLN A 121 -13.57 25.23 0.44
C GLN A 121 -12.98 24.01 1.17
N ALA A 122 -13.39 23.75 2.42
CA ALA A 122 -12.95 22.57 3.15
C ALA A 122 -13.38 21.28 2.43
N LEU A 123 -14.63 21.20 1.98
CA LEU A 123 -15.12 20.09 1.17
C LEU A 123 -14.32 19.94 -0.14
N SER A 124 -14.13 21.05 -0.86
CA SER A 124 -13.39 21.05 -2.13
C SER A 124 -11.95 20.54 -1.97
N ARG A 125 -11.29 20.90 -0.86
CA ARG A 125 -9.93 20.41 -0.54
C ARG A 125 -9.90 18.91 -0.29
N VAL A 126 -10.87 18.36 0.43
CA VAL A 126 -10.97 16.90 0.65
C VAL A 126 -11.15 16.19 -0.68
N GLN A 127 -12.05 16.68 -1.53
CA GLN A 127 -12.32 16.08 -2.84
C GLN A 127 -11.09 16.12 -3.76
N GLN A 128 -10.37 17.25 -3.79
CA GLN A 128 -9.15 17.37 -4.56
C GLN A 128 -8.07 16.42 -4.04
N ALA A 129 -7.80 16.43 -2.72
CA ALA A 129 -6.78 15.56 -2.14
C ALA A 129 -7.11 14.07 -2.31
N GLN A 130 -8.40 13.70 -2.30
CA GLN A 130 -8.85 12.35 -2.63
C GLN A 130 -8.55 11.97 -4.08
N GLN A 131 -8.78 12.87 -5.04
CA GLN A 131 -8.46 12.63 -6.44
C GLN A 131 -6.95 12.55 -6.70
N ASP A 132 -6.16 13.28 -5.91
CA ASP A 132 -4.71 13.29 -6.03
C ASP A 132 -4.06 11.98 -5.54
N LEU A 133 -4.76 11.18 -4.73
CA LEU A 133 -4.30 9.86 -4.26
C LEU A 133 -3.95 8.96 -5.45
N ASP A 134 -2.68 8.56 -5.53
CA ASP A 134 -2.10 7.89 -6.69
C ASP A 134 -1.73 6.42 -6.43
N GLY A 135 -2.21 5.82 -5.35
CA GLY A 135 -1.75 4.50 -4.94
C GLY A 135 -2.00 3.38 -5.94
N VAL A 136 -3.06 3.49 -6.75
CA VAL A 136 -3.31 2.53 -7.84
C VAL A 136 -2.20 2.58 -8.89
N GLN A 137 -1.81 3.78 -9.32
CA GLN A 137 -0.72 3.97 -10.29
C GLN A 137 0.63 3.54 -9.70
N GLN A 138 0.88 3.89 -8.43
CA GLN A 138 2.12 3.54 -7.75
C GLN A 138 2.28 2.01 -7.58
N LEU A 139 1.19 1.29 -7.27
CA LEU A 139 1.19 -0.17 -7.23
C LEU A 139 1.45 -0.77 -8.61
N ALA A 140 0.81 -0.27 -9.65
CA ALA A 140 1.02 -0.75 -11.03
C ALA A 140 2.47 -0.56 -11.47
N ASN A 141 3.05 0.61 -11.20
CA ASN A 141 4.46 0.92 -11.50
C ASN A 141 5.41 -0.03 -10.75
N ALA A 142 5.16 -0.27 -9.45
CA ALA A 142 5.96 -1.18 -8.65
C ALA A 142 5.92 -2.60 -9.22
N LYS A 143 4.74 -3.12 -9.60
CA LYS A 143 4.59 -4.43 -10.23
C LYS A 143 5.37 -4.52 -11.55
N GLN A 144 5.22 -3.52 -12.41
CA GLN A 144 5.93 -3.48 -13.69
C GLN A 144 7.45 -3.52 -13.50
N GLN A 145 7.99 -2.67 -12.61
CA GLN A 145 9.42 -2.62 -12.32
C GLN A 145 9.92 -3.95 -11.73
N ALA A 146 9.20 -4.52 -10.77
CA ALA A 146 9.57 -5.80 -10.17
C ALA A 146 9.57 -6.93 -11.21
N THR A 147 8.55 -7.01 -12.07
CA THR A 147 8.49 -8.00 -13.16
C THR A 147 9.63 -7.83 -14.17
N GLN A 148 9.98 -6.58 -14.53
CA GLN A 148 11.14 -6.32 -15.38
C GLN A 148 12.43 -6.81 -14.74
N THR A 149 12.64 -6.52 -13.46
CA THR A 149 13.81 -7.01 -12.71
C THR A 149 13.86 -8.53 -12.68
N VAL A 150 12.75 -9.20 -12.33
CA VAL A 150 12.67 -10.68 -12.31
C VAL A 150 13.01 -11.29 -13.66
N ASN A 151 12.52 -10.70 -14.75
CA ASN A 151 12.82 -11.20 -16.10
C ASN A 151 14.31 -11.06 -16.46
N GLY A 152 15.00 -10.05 -15.92
CA GLY A 152 16.44 -9.82 -16.08
C GLY A 152 17.34 -10.69 -15.19
N LEU A 153 16.77 -11.46 -14.24
CA LEU A 153 17.55 -12.37 -13.40
C LEU A 153 17.99 -13.60 -14.22
N ASN A 154 19.29 -13.72 -14.51
CA ASN A 154 19.83 -14.68 -15.47
C ASN A 154 19.96 -16.11 -14.94
N SER A 155 19.99 -16.29 -13.62
CA SER A 155 20.09 -17.60 -12.97
C SER A 155 18.71 -18.18 -12.65
N LEU A 156 17.61 -17.47 -12.82
CA LEU A 156 16.30 -18.11 -12.71
C LEU A 156 15.98 -18.89 -13.98
N ASN A 157 15.36 -20.07 -13.84
CA ASN A 157 14.73 -20.74 -14.98
C ASN A 157 13.39 -20.07 -15.33
N ASP A 158 12.85 -20.34 -16.52
CA ASP A 158 11.64 -19.66 -17.01
C ASP A 158 10.41 -19.99 -16.17
N GLY A 159 10.33 -21.21 -15.64
CA GLY A 159 9.30 -21.61 -14.68
C GLY A 159 9.31 -20.73 -13.42
N GLN A 160 10.48 -20.54 -12.81
CA GLN A 160 10.65 -19.71 -11.61
C GLN A 160 10.26 -18.26 -11.89
N LYS A 161 10.72 -17.69 -13.02
CA LYS A 161 10.33 -16.34 -13.44
C LYS A 161 8.82 -16.20 -13.60
N ARG A 162 8.16 -17.17 -14.23
CA ARG A 162 6.71 -17.19 -14.41
C ARG A 162 5.98 -17.13 -13.08
N GLU A 163 6.29 -18.03 -12.15
CA GLU A 163 5.59 -18.08 -10.86
C GLU A 163 5.86 -16.84 -10.00
N LEU A 164 7.10 -16.34 -9.98
CA LEU A 164 7.43 -15.09 -9.28
C LEU A 164 6.69 -13.89 -9.85
N ASN A 165 6.56 -13.80 -11.18
CA ASN A 165 5.76 -12.77 -11.83
C ASN A 165 4.27 -12.88 -11.49
N LEU A 166 3.72 -14.08 -11.36
CA LEU A 166 2.34 -14.27 -10.88
C LEU A 166 2.15 -13.76 -9.45
N LEU A 167 3.10 -14.07 -8.56
CA LEU A 167 3.09 -13.59 -7.18
C LEU A 167 3.15 -12.06 -7.12
N ILE A 168 4.06 -11.43 -7.88
CA ILE A 168 4.17 -9.97 -8.00
C ILE A 168 2.86 -9.37 -8.52
N ASN A 169 2.27 -9.94 -9.57
CA ASN A 169 1.04 -9.42 -10.16
C ASN A 169 -0.18 -9.58 -9.23
N SER A 170 -0.18 -10.59 -8.37
CA SER A 170 -1.23 -10.82 -7.37
C SER A 170 -1.13 -9.92 -6.12
N ALA A 171 0.03 -9.26 -5.91
CA ALA A 171 0.25 -8.44 -4.74
C ALA A 171 -0.70 -7.22 -4.68
N ASN A 172 -1.28 -6.96 -3.52
CA ASN A 172 -2.20 -5.83 -3.31
C ASN A 172 -1.51 -4.58 -2.74
N THR A 173 -0.25 -4.71 -2.33
CA THR A 173 0.52 -3.60 -1.75
C THR A 173 1.92 -3.52 -2.35
N ARG A 174 2.47 -2.30 -2.36
CA ARG A 174 3.85 -2.06 -2.80
C ARG A 174 4.87 -2.81 -1.94
N THR A 175 4.63 -2.90 -0.62
CA THR A 175 5.44 -3.72 0.29
C THR A 175 5.47 -5.17 -0.13
N LYS A 176 4.30 -5.74 -0.48
CA LYS A 176 4.23 -7.13 -0.91
C LYS A 176 4.94 -7.37 -2.23
N VAL A 177 4.85 -6.43 -3.18
CA VAL A 177 5.64 -6.47 -4.42
C VAL A 177 7.15 -6.51 -4.11
N GLN A 178 7.62 -5.69 -3.18
CA GLN A 178 9.03 -5.66 -2.79
C GLN A 178 9.47 -6.96 -2.11
N GLU A 179 8.64 -7.57 -1.27
CA GLU A 179 8.93 -8.88 -0.66
C GLU A 179 9.11 -9.96 -1.73
N GLU A 180 8.22 -10.03 -2.73
CA GLU A 180 8.35 -11.02 -3.81
C GLU A 180 9.57 -10.75 -4.70
N LEU A 181 9.94 -9.49 -4.91
CA LEU A 181 11.18 -9.12 -5.61
C LEU A 181 12.44 -9.55 -4.84
N ASN A 182 12.45 -9.37 -3.51
CA ASN A 182 13.57 -9.80 -2.68
C ASN A 182 13.72 -11.33 -2.73
N LYS A 183 12.61 -12.08 -2.62
CA LYS A 183 12.61 -13.54 -2.78
C LYS A 183 13.17 -13.97 -4.14
N ALA A 184 12.75 -13.31 -5.23
CA ALA A 184 13.28 -13.59 -6.56
C ALA A 184 14.79 -13.39 -6.65
N THR A 185 15.30 -12.32 -6.03
CA THR A 185 16.72 -11.98 -6.01
C THR A 185 17.54 -13.02 -5.23
N GLU A 186 17.06 -13.41 -4.04
CA GLU A 186 17.70 -14.46 -3.25
C GLU A 186 17.67 -15.83 -3.95
N LEU A 187 16.54 -16.17 -4.57
CA LEU A 187 16.41 -17.40 -5.36
C LEU A 187 17.37 -17.40 -6.54
N ASN A 188 17.58 -16.25 -7.21
CA ASN A 188 18.54 -16.12 -8.29
C ASN A 188 19.97 -16.42 -7.83
N HIS A 189 20.38 -15.92 -6.65
CA HIS A 189 21.70 -16.23 -6.09
C HIS A 189 21.85 -17.72 -5.75
N ALA A 190 20.83 -18.35 -5.16
CA ALA A 190 20.86 -19.79 -4.89
C ALA A 190 20.98 -20.59 -6.21
N MET A 191 20.25 -20.19 -7.24
CA MET A 191 20.31 -20.84 -8.55
C MET A 191 21.62 -20.60 -9.31
N GLU A 192 22.28 -19.46 -9.07
CA GLU A 192 23.63 -19.18 -9.57
C GLU A 192 24.63 -20.15 -8.93
N ALA A 193 24.57 -20.31 -7.59
CA ALA A 193 25.39 -21.27 -6.88
C ALA A 193 25.17 -22.71 -7.35
N LEU A 194 23.91 -23.11 -7.58
CA LEU A 194 23.57 -24.43 -8.12
C LEU A 194 24.12 -24.64 -9.53
N ARG A 195 24.05 -23.63 -10.42
CA ARG A 195 24.64 -23.74 -11.77
C ARG A 195 26.16 -23.84 -11.71
N ASN A 196 26.79 -23.05 -10.84
CA ASN A 196 28.24 -23.07 -10.69
C ASN A 196 28.74 -24.42 -10.16
N SER A 197 28.00 -25.10 -9.27
CA SER A 197 28.41 -26.41 -8.75
C SER A 197 28.43 -27.50 -9.82
N VAL A 198 27.60 -27.38 -10.87
CA VAL A 198 27.53 -28.35 -11.99
C VAL A 198 28.23 -27.88 -13.28
N GLN A 199 28.88 -26.72 -13.29
CA GLN A 199 29.50 -26.17 -14.51
C GLN A 199 30.66 -27.04 -15.04
N ASN A 200 31.42 -27.66 -14.15
CA ASN A 200 32.66 -28.38 -14.48
C ASN A 200 32.52 -29.91 -14.41
N VAL A 201 31.31 -30.45 -14.58
CA VAL A 201 31.03 -31.88 -14.46
C VAL A 201 31.93 -32.73 -15.34
N ASP A 202 32.12 -32.34 -16.61
CA ASP A 202 32.97 -33.11 -17.54
C ASP A 202 34.44 -33.16 -17.10
N GLN A 203 34.97 -32.06 -16.56
CA GLN A 203 36.33 -32.01 -16.03
C GLN A 203 36.49 -32.88 -14.78
N VAL A 204 35.48 -32.88 -13.89
CA VAL A 204 35.47 -33.75 -12.71
C VAL A 204 35.46 -35.22 -13.14
N LYS A 205 34.61 -35.59 -14.12
CA LYS A 205 34.50 -36.96 -14.63
C LYS A 205 35.75 -37.47 -15.35
N GLN A 206 36.56 -36.58 -15.91
CA GLN A 206 37.85 -36.92 -16.52
C GLN A 206 39.00 -36.95 -15.52
N SER A 207 38.80 -36.43 -14.30
CA SER A 207 39.85 -36.35 -13.29
C SER A 207 40.19 -37.72 -12.71
N SER A 208 41.45 -37.88 -12.29
CA SER A 208 41.90 -39.09 -11.57
C SER A 208 41.08 -39.34 -10.29
N ASN A 209 40.61 -38.26 -9.65
CA ASN A 209 39.75 -38.35 -8.46
C ASN A 209 38.42 -39.06 -8.72
N TYR A 210 37.85 -38.93 -9.92
CA TYR A 210 36.62 -39.63 -10.28
C TYR A 210 36.90 -40.98 -10.93
N VAL A 211 37.80 -41.04 -11.92
CA VAL A 211 38.03 -42.27 -12.73
C VAL A 211 38.51 -43.45 -11.87
N ASN A 212 39.32 -43.18 -10.85
CA ASN A 212 39.87 -44.21 -9.96
C ASN A 212 39.10 -44.35 -8.63
N GLU A 213 37.88 -43.79 -8.56
CA GLU A 213 37.02 -43.88 -7.39
C GLU A 213 36.14 -45.13 -7.43
N ASP A 214 35.68 -45.56 -6.25
CA ASP A 214 34.74 -46.66 -6.07
C ASP A 214 33.36 -46.28 -6.65
N GLN A 215 32.67 -47.30 -7.16
CA GLN A 215 31.38 -47.13 -7.82
C GLN A 215 30.32 -46.40 -6.96
N PRO A 216 30.19 -46.65 -5.64
CA PRO A 216 29.19 -45.95 -4.82
C PRO A 216 29.40 -44.42 -4.81
N GLU A 217 30.64 -43.96 -4.64
CA GLU A 217 30.99 -42.54 -4.59
C GLU A 217 30.84 -41.86 -5.96
N GLN A 218 31.23 -42.54 -7.05
CA GLN A 218 30.95 -42.09 -8.42
C GLN A 218 29.45 -41.89 -8.64
N HIS A 219 28.64 -42.89 -8.28
CA HIS A 219 27.19 -42.86 -8.44
C HIS A 219 26.54 -41.78 -7.58
N ASN A 220 27.02 -41.54 -6.36
CA ASN A 220 26.54 -40.46 -5.51
C ASN A 220 26.77 -39.09 -6.15
N TYR A 221 27.96 -38.84 -6.70
CA TYR A 221 28.25 -37.61 -7.44
C TYR A 221 27.38 -37.46 -8.69
N ASP A 222 27.24 -38.53 -9.47
CA ASP A 222 26.40 -38.52 -10.68
C ASP A 222 24.93 -38.24 -10.38
N ASN A 223 24.39 -38.83 -9.31
CA ASN A 223 23.01 -38.58 -8.88
C ASN A 223 22.82 -37.13 -8.42
N ALA A 224 23.73 -36.59 -7.61
CA ALA A 224 23.67 -35.21 -7.15
C ALA A 224 23.68 -34.22 -8.33
N VAL A 225 24.54 -34.46 -9.33
CA VAL A 225 24.60 -33.66 -10.56
C VAL A 225 23.31 -33.79 -11.36
N ASN A 226 22.77 -35.00 -11.52
CA ASN A 226 21.52 -35.24 -12.25
C ASN A 226 20.33 -34.51 -11.60
N GLU A 227 20.20 -34.55 -10.28
CA GLU A 227 19.15 -33.84 -9.53
C GLU A 227 19.29 -32.32 -9.63
N ALA A 228 20.52 -31.80 -9.52
CA ALA A 228 20.81 -30.39 -9.72
C ALA A 228 20.45 -29.93 -11.14
N GLN A 229 20.85 -30.69 -12.16
CA GLN A 229 20.58 -30.39 -13.55
C GLN A 229 19.07 -30.49 -13.89
N ALA A 230 18.37 -31.46 -13.29
CA ALA A 230 16.92 -31.57 -13.40
C ALA A 230 16.24 -30.31 -12.83
N THR A 231 16.64 -29.85 -11.64
CA THR A 231 16.13 -28.62 -11.02
C THR A 231 16.40 -27.38 -11.87
N ILE A 232 17.62 -27.24 -12.40
CA ILE A 232 18.00 -26.12 -13.28
C ILE A 232 17.10 -26.07 -14.52
N ASN A 233 16.79 -27.23 -15.12
CA ASN A 233 16.05 -27.32 -16.38
C ASN A 233 14.52 -27.45 -16.23
N ASN A 234 14.02 -27.63 -15.00
CA ASN A 234 12.60 -27.88 -14.77
C ASN A 234 11.76 -26.59 -14.84
N ASN A 235 11.17 -26.35 -16.01
CA ASN A 235 10.27 -25.23 -16.27
C ASN A 235 8.78 -25.56 -16.02
N ALA A 236 8.43 -26.84 -15.92
CA ALA A 236 7.05 -27.29 -15.73
C ALA A 236 6.63 -27.23 -14.25
N GLN A 237 7.54 -27.62 -13.35
CA GLN A 237 7.35 -27.61 -11.90
C GLN A 237 8.56 -26.94 -11.23
N PRO A 238 8.66 -25.61 -11.32
CA PRO A 238 9.82 -24.88 -10.81
C PRO A 238 9.89 -24.95 -9.28
N VAL A 239 11.11 -25.10 -8.76
CA VAL A 239 11.37 -25.02 -7.31
C VAL A 239 11.57 -23.55 -6.94
N LEU A 240 10.69 -23.01 -6.09
CA LEU A 240 10.80 -21.65 -5.53
C LEU A 240 11.41 -21.62 -4.13
N ASP A 241 11.60 -22.79 -3.50
CA ASP A 241 12.23 -22.89 -2.19
C ASP A 241 13.75 -22.73 -2.32
N LYS A 242 14.24 -21.58 -1.87
CA LYS A 242 15.66 -21.26 -1.79
C LYS A 242 16.46 -22.34 -1.03
N LEU A 243 15.96 -22.81 0.11
CA LEU A 243 16.68 -23.79 0.93
C LEU A 243 16.80 -25.15 0.22
N ALA A 244 15.82 -25.52 -0.60
CA ALA A 244 15.90 -26.73 -1.41
C ALA A 244 17.02 -26.63 -2.46
N ILE A 245 17.18 -25.48 -3.11
CA ILE A 245 18.25 -25.23 -4.09
C ILE A 245 19.63 -25.18 -3.42
N GLU A 246 19.73 -24.57 -2.24
CA GLU A 246 20.98 -24.55 -1.46
C GLU A 246 21.39 -25.96 -1.03
N ARG A 247 20.42 -26.82 -0.64
CA ARG A 247 20.70 -28.23 -0.33
C ARG A 247 21.23 -28.99 -1.54
N LEU A 248 20.63 -28.83 -2.72
CA LEU A 248 21.15 -29.46 -3.94
C LEU A 248 22.59 -29.02 -4.23
N THR A 249 22.87 -27.72 -4.07
CA THR A 249 24.22 -27.17 -4.23
C THR A 249 25.20 -27.84 -3.26
N GLN A 250 24.82 -27.95 -1.99
CA GLN A 250 25.63 -28.61 -0.97
C GLN A 250 25.86 -30.09 -1.28
N THR A 251 24.82 -30.82 -1.73
CA THR A 251 24.93 -32.24 -2.10
C THR A 251 25.92 -32.43 -3.25
N VAL A 252 25.88 -31.60 -4.29
CA VAL A 252 26.85 -31.65 -5.40
C VAL A 252 28.28 -31.44 -4.89
N ASN A 253 28.48 -30.43 -4.04
CA ASN A 253 29.82 -30.14 -3.51
C ASN A 253 30.34 -31.25 -2.60
N THR A 254 29.53 -31.74 -1.67
CA THR A 254 29.93 -32.80 -0.74
C THR A 254 30.22 -34.12 -1.46
N THR A 255 29.42 -34.50 -2.46
CA THR A 255 29.69 -35.71 -3.25
C THR A 255 30.91 -35.56 -4.15
N LYS A 256 31.17 -34.36 -4.68
CA LYS A 256 32.40 -34.05 -5.42
C LYS A 256 33.64 -34.14 -4.53
N ASP A 257 33.56 -33.61 -3.32
CA ASP A 257 34.68 -33.62 -2.37
C ASP A 257 35.00 -35.03 -1.86
N ALA A 258 34.01 -35.94 -1.88
CA ALA A 258 34.18 -37.36 -1.54
C ALA A 258 34.90 -38.18 -2.64
N LEU A 259 35.22 -37.58 -3.79
CA LEU A 259 35.98 -38.23 -4.85
C LEU A 259 37.48 -38.20 -4.53
N HIS A 260 38.01 -39.33 -4.06
CA HIS A 260 39.37 -39.56 -3.60
C HIS A 260 40.14 -40.56 -4.48
N GLY A 261 39.66 -40.84 -5.69
CA GLY A 261 40.25 -41.84 -6.59
C GLY A 261 41.75 -41.70 -6.84
N ALA A 262 42.31 -40.48 -6.92
CA ALA A 262 43.76 -40.31 -7.09
C ALA A 262 44.57 -40.80 -5.87
N GLN A 263 44.02 -40.63 -4.67
CA GLN A 263 44.64 -41.13 -3.44
C GLN A 263 44.56 -42.65 -3.40
N LYS A 264 43.41 -43.23 -3.76
CA LYS A 264 43.20 -44.68 -3.85
C LYS A 264 44.16 -45.31 -4.86
N LEU A 265 44.31 -44.72 -6.05
CA LEU A 265 45.29 -45.16 -7.05
C LEU A 265 46.71 -45.20 -6.49
N THR A 266 47.12 -44.15 -5.79
CA THR A 266 48.46 -44.07 -5.18
C THR A 266 48.67 -45.16 -4.12
N GLN A 267 47.66 -45.42 -3.28
CA GLN A 267 47.71 -46.49 -2.27
C GLN A 267 47.82 -47.88 -2.92
N HIS A 268 47.07 -48.13 -3.99
CA HIS A 268 47.15 -49.40 -4.72
C HIS A 268 48.50 -49.62 -5.41
N GLN A 269 49.11 -48.56 -5.95
CA GLN A 269 50.45 -48.63 -6.53
C GLN A 269 51.50 -49.00 -5.47
N GLN A 270 51.46 -48.36 -4.30
CA GLN A 270 52.37 -48.65 -3.19
C GLN A 270 52.19 -50.06 -2.61
N ALA A 271 50.96 -50.58 -2.59
CA ALA A 271 50.69 -51.93 -2.10
C ALA A 271 51.11 -53.04 -3.09
N ALA A 272 51.39 -52.69 -4.35
CA ALA A 272 51.82 -53.60 -5.40
C ALA A 272 53.34 -53.68 -5.56
N GLU A 273 54.10 -52.84 -4.84
CA GLU A 273 55.57 -52.83 -4.76
C GLU A 273 56.10 -53.75 -3.64
#